data_AF-A0A8T2TA76-F1
#
_entry.id   AF-A0A8T2TA76-F1
#
_cell.length_a   1.000
_cell.length_b   1.000
_cell.length_c   1.000
_cell.angle_alpha   90.00
_cell.angle_beta   90.00
_cell.angle_gamma   90.00
#
_symmetry.space_group_name_H-M   'P 1'
#
loop_
_entity.id
_entity.type
_entity.pdbx_description
1 polymer ?
#
loop_
_entity_poly.entity_id
_entity_poly.type
_entity_poly.pdbx_seq_one_letter_code
_entity_poly.pdbx_strand_id
1 'polypeptide(L)'
;MFGHSHSRGHNTRALDEHYQQVGYEGNGYVKSRALSLSTLIEILKQKTGNDDLDVGNIRPTLFDMFGQDSSSKVKKFVKVLFQNMHHDHGESEESGHHLGFVSALAHQFMKHKLDEFEDANDYLKPALEMPVSGHHEVYAGKVAESVVFKDRGVLLSGCQSDQTSADANPSGDKAEAYGAMSNALQMVLANNKGPITNYELVTEVRKVLKKQGFSQRPGLYCADHNARAHSIC
;
A
#
# COMPACT_ATOMS: atom_id res chain seq x y z
N MET A 1 -41.44 33.36 26.70
CA MET A 1 -40.02 33.51 26.29
C MET A 1 -39.44 32.11 26.15
N PHE A 2 -39.33 31.61 24.93
CA PHE A 2 -38.82 30.28 24.62
C PHE A 2 -37.36 30.40 24.19
N GLY A 3 -36.45 29.78 24.95
CA GLY A 3 -35.05 29.59 24.54
C GLY A 3 -34.90 28.23 23.85
N HIS A 4 -34.63 28.24 22.55
CA HIS A 4 -34.24 27.04 21.79
C HIS A 4 -32.72 26.92 21.78
N SER A 5 -32.21 25.86 22.40
CA SER A 5 -30.82 25.41 22.23
C SER A 5 -30.72 24.58 20.95
N HIS A 6 -30.03 25.10 19.94
CA HIS A 6 -29.70 24.34 18.73
C HIS A 6 -28.49 23.45 19.01
N SER A 7 -28.73 22.16 19.24
CA SER A 7 -27.69 21.15 19.17
C SER A 7 -27.35 20.89 17.70
N ARG A 8 -26.18 21.37 17.26
CA ARG A 8 -25.58 21.05 15.96
C ARG A 8 -25.14 19.59 16.00
N GLY A 9 -25.99 18.71 15.50
CA GLY A 9 -25.61 17.34 15.16
C GLY A 9 -24.55 17.39 14.05
N HIS A 10 -23.30 17.12 14.43
CA HIS A 10 -22.21 16.93 13.49
C HIS A 10 -22.56 15.78 12.55
N ASN A 11 -22.47 16.08 11.25
CA ASN A 11 -22.73 15.17 10.15
C ASN A 11 -21.62 14.12 10.05
N THR A 12 -21.70 13.05 10.84
CA THR A 12 -20.78 11.90 10.79
C THR A 12 -21.16 10.86 9.73
N ARG A 13 -22.23 11.10 8.96
CA ARG A 13 -22.88 10.08 8.12
C ARG A 13 -22.38 10.03 6.67
N ALA A 14 -21.61 11.02 6.23
CA ALA A 14 -21.16 11.15 4.84
C ALA A 14 -19.80 10.50 4.55
N LEU A 15 -19.08 10.00 5.57
CA LEU A 15 -17.77 9.34 5.39
C LEU A 15 -17.86 7.80 5.29
N ASP A 16 -19.05 7.22 5.48
CA ASP A 16 -19.26 5.77 5.53
C ASP A 16 -19.50 5.09 4.17
N GLU A 17 -19.66 5.85 3.07
CA GLU A 17 -20.04 5.27 1.77
C GLU A 17 -18.86 4.81 0.90
N HIS A 18 -17.61 5.09 1.30
CA HIS A 18 -16.41 4.66 0.55
C HIS A 18 -15.79 3.34 1.04
N TYR A 19 -16.54 2.58 1.84
CA TYR A 19 -16.10 1.29 2.35
C TYR A 19 -16.26 0.23 1.25
N GLN A 20 -15.15 -0.18 0.64
CA GLN A 20 -15.12 -1.34 -0.25
C GLN A 20 -15.84 -2.51 0.42
N GLN A 21 -16.86 -3.03 -0.27
CA GLN A 21 -17.77 -4.05 0.22
C GLN A 21 -16.97 -5.27 0.68
N VAL A 22 -16.82 -5.41 2.01
CA VAL A 22 -16.24 -6.62 2.59
C VAL A 22 -17.33 -7.67 2.64
N GLY A 23 -17.11 -8.83 2.02
CA GLY A 23 -18.06 -9.93 2.13
C GLY A 23 -18.02 -10.50 3.55
N TYR A 24 -19.00 -10.11 4.37
CA TYR A 24 -19.20 -10.60 5.73
C TYR A 24 -20.70 -10.82 5.97
N GLU A 25 -21.06 -12.02 6.42
CA GLU A 25 -22.47 -12.44 6.62
C GLU A 25 -22.94 -12.33 8.09
N GLY A 26 -22.08 -11.88 9.01
CA GLY A 26 -22.40 -11.80 10.44
C GLY A 26 -22.91 -10.41 10.88
N ASN A 27 -23.27 -10.32 12.17
CA ASN A 27 -23.61 -9.05 12.80
C ASN A 27 -22.34 -8.28 13.21
N GLY A 28 -22.42 -6.95 13.19
CA GLY A 28 -21.37 -6.03 13.62
C GLY A 28 -20.64 -5.31 12.49
N TYR A 29 -19.60 -4.56 12.82
CA TYR A 29 -18.91 -3.68 11.88
C TYR A 29 -17.67 -4.35 11.29
N VAL A 30 -17.57 -4.37 9.96
CA VAL A 30 -16.40 -4.90 9.25
C VAL A 30 -15.95 -3.91 8.20
N LYS A 31 -14.64 -3.61 8.19
CA LYS A 31 -14.01 -2.64 7.29
C LYS A 31 -12.94 -3.29 6.44
N SER A 32 -12.85 -2.84 5.19
CA SER A 32 -11.76 -3.15 4.27
C SER A 32 -10.43 -2.59 4.79
N ARG A 33 -9.37 -3.41 4.79
CA ARG A 33 -7.99 -2.94 5.04
C ARG A 33 -7.34 -2.26 3.84
N ALA A 34 -8.01 -2.23 2.69
CA ALA A 34 -7.50 -1.53 1.51
C ALA A 34 -7.74 -0.02 1.65
N LEU A 35 -6.69 0.76 1.35
CA LEU A 35 -6.76 2.21 1.30
C LEU A 35 -7.02 2.64 -0.14
N SER A 36 -8.12 3.36 -0.38
CA SER A 36 -8.44 3.88 -1.70
C SER A 36 -7.43 4.95 -2.14
N LEU A 37 -7.24 5.11 -3.45
CA LEU A 37 -6.31 6.10 -3.99
C LEU A 37 -6.75 7.54 -3.64
N SER A 38 -8.06 7.83 -3.68
CA SER A 38 -8.59 9.15 -3.31
C SER A 38 -8.34 9.46 -1.84
N THR A 39 -8.58 8.51 -0.94
CA THR A 39 -8.29 8.69 0.50
C THR A 39 -6.79 8.89 0.74
N LEU A 40 -5.93 8.14 0.04
CA LEU A 40 -4.48 8.36 0.11
C LEU A 40 -4.10 9.79 -0.33
N ILE A 41 -4.65 10.26 -1.45
CA ILE A 41 -4.43 11.62 -1.95
C ILE A 41 -4.88 12.65 -0.91
N GLU A 42 -6.08 12.52 -0.35
CA GLU A 42 -6.60 13.42 0.69
C GLU A 42 -5.70 13.48 1.93
N ILE A 43 -5.24 12.32 2.43
CA ILE A 43 -4.30 12.26 3.55
C ILE A 43 -3.00 12.98 3.21
N LEU A 44 -2.45 12.77 2.00
CA LEU A 44 -1.23 13.43 1.58
C LEU A 44 -1.42 14.95 1.43
N LYS A 45 -2.55 15.43 0.89
CA LYS A 45 -2.88 16.86 0.84
C LYS A 45 -2.90 17.46 2.25
N GLN A 46 -3.59 16.82 3.18
CA GLN A 46 -3.66 17.26 4.58
C GLN A 46 -2.28 17.29 5.27
N LYS A 47 -1.40 16.33 4.95
CA LYS A 47 -0.06 16.23 5.55
C LYS A 47 0.95 17.20 4.96
N THR A 48 0.78 17.57 3.70
CA THR A 48 1.74 18.42 2.96
C THR A 48 1.30 19.87 2.83
N GLY A 49 0.01 20.16 2.98
CA GLY A 49 -0.57 21.45 2.62
C GLY A 49 -0.61 21.71 1.11
N ASN A 50 -0.30 20.70 0.28
CA ASN A 50 -0.32 20.82 -1.18
C ASN A 50 -1.67 20.36 -1.74
N ASP A 51 -2.53 21.32 -2.11
CA ASP A 51 -3.84 21.03 -2.68
C ASP A 51 -3.79 20.54 -4.14
N ASP A 52 -2.66 20.72 -4.84
CA ASP A 52 -2.45 20.32 -6.24
C ASP A 52 -1.96 18.85 -6.38
N LEU A 53 -2.16 18.04 -5.34
CA LEU A 53 -1.81 16.62 -5.36
C LEU A 53 -2.84 15.79 -6.14
N ASP A 54 -2.36 14.98 -7.09
CA ASP A 54 -3.13 14.03 -7.89
C ASP A 54 -2.28 12.79 -8.25
N VAL A 55 -2.85 11.80 -8.91
CA VAL A 55 -2.21 10.52 -9.28
C VAL A 55 -0.84 10.70 -9.93
N GLY A 56 -0.66 11.79 -10.68
CA GLY A 56 0.58 12.11 -11.40
C GLY A 56 1.77 12.47 -10.51
N ASN A 57 1.57 13.14 -9.38
CA ASN A 57 2.65 13.67 -8.54
C ASN A 57 2.81 12.99 -7.17
N ILE A 58 2.08 11.89 -6.90
CA ILE A 58 2.22 11.12 -5.65
C ILE A 58 3.68 10.75 -5.34
N ARG A 59 4.42 10.20 -6.31
CA ARG A 59 5.80 9.75 -6.08
C ARG A 59 6.77 10.92 -5.81
N PRO A 60 6.77 12.01 -6.61
CA PRO A 60 7.50 13.24 -6.25
C PRO A 60 7.14 13.76 -4.86
N THR A 61 5.85 13.81 -4.49
CA THR A 61 5.45 14.28 -3.16
C THR A 61 5.95 13.38 -2.04
N LEU A 62 5.92 12.06 -2.22
CA LEU A 62 6.50 11.13 -1.23
C LEU A 62 8.02 11.32 -1.09
N PHE A 63 8.72 11.64 -2.17
CA PHE A 63 10.14 11.99 -2.09
C PHE A 63 10.35 13.31 -1.35
N ASP A 64 9.54 14.33 -1.64
CA ASP A 64 9.59 15.63 -0.97
C ASP A 64 9.36 15.52 0.55
N MET A 65 8.40 14.68 0.97
CA MET A 65 8.08 14.47 2.38
C MET A 65 9.13 13.68 3.16
N PHE A 66 9.72 12.64 2.54
CA PHE A 66 10.52 11.64 3.26
C PHE A 66 12.00 11.64 2.86
N GLY A 67 12.37 12.28 1.76
CA GLY A 67 13.73 12.36 1.23
C GLY A 67 14.43 10.99 1.23
N GLN A 68 15.41 10.85 2.11
CA GLN A 68 16.20 9.62 2.26
C GLN A 68 15.37 8.40 2.70
N ASP A 69 14.32 8.62 3.49
CA ASP A 69 13.44 7.56 4.04
C ASP A 69 12.35 7.13 3.04
N SER A 70 12.25 7.80 1.89
CA SER A 70 11.37 7.36 0.82
C SER A 70 11.82 6.00 0.26
N SER A 71 10.87 5.20 -0.21
CA SER A 71 11.17 3.86 -0.74
C SER A 71 12.19 3.92 -1.88
N SER A 72 13.06 2.91 -1.99
CA SER A 72 14.07 2.84 -3.06
C SER A 72 13.48 3.02 -4.46
N LYS A 73 12.26 2.52 -4.71
CA LYS A 73 11.59 2.67 -6.00
C LYS A 73 11.12 4.12 -6.27
N VAL A 74 10.73 4.85 -5.23
CA VAL A 74 10.44 6.30 -5.32
C VAL A 74 11.72 7.08 -5.62
N LYS A 75 12.83 6.81 -4.91
CA LYS A 75 14.13 7.46 -5.16
C LYS A 75 14.63 7.23 -6.58
N LYS A 76 14.56 6.00 -7.08
CA LYS A 76 14.88 5.67 -8.49
C LYS A 76 13.97 6.41 -9.48
N PHE A 77 12.67 6.49 -9.18
CA PHE A 77 11.72 7.23 -10.01
C PHE A 77 12.08 8.71 -10.11
N VAL A 78 12.42 9.35 -8.98
CA VAL A 78 12.83 10.77 -8.96
C VAL A 78 14.14 10.98 -9.71
N LYS A 79 15.11 10.06 -9.60
CA LYS A 79 16.35 10.11 -10.39
C LYS A 79 16.06 10.10 -11.89
N VAL A 80 15.24 9.16 -12.36
CA VAL A 80 14.84 9.08 -13.78
C VAL A 80 14.07 10.31 -14.22
N LEU A 81 13.17 10.81 -13.38
CA LEU A 81 12.42 12.03 -13.63
C LEU A 81 13.37 13.22 -13.84
N PHE A 82 14.31 13.42 -12.93
CA PHE A 82 15.32 14.47 -13.01
C PHE A 82 16.21 14.37 -14.24
N GLN A 83 16.72 13.18 -14.56
CA GLN A 83 17.54 12.94 -15.76
C GLN A 83 16.77 13.31 -17.04
N ASN A 84 15.48 12.96 -17.12
CA ASN A 84 14.65 13.29 -18.28
C ASN A 84 14.45 14.82 -18.44
N MET A 85 14.34 15.58 -17.34
CA MET A 85 14.22 17.05 -17.40
C MET A 85 15.49 17.72 -17.97
N HIS A 86 16.66 17.14 -17.73
CA HIS A 86 17.93 17.65 -18.27
C HIS A 86 18.19 17.29 -19.73
N HIS A 87 17.53 16.24 -20.25
CA HIS A 87 17.65 15.85 -21.66
C HIS A 87 16.86 16.74 -22.63
N ASP A 88 15.89 17.53 -22.15
CA ASP A 88 15.06 18.44 -22.97
C ASP A 88 15.83 19.67 -23.52
N HIS A 89 17.12 19.81 -23.17
CA HIS A 89 18.01 20.89 -23.60
C HIS A 89 19.18 20.45 -24.51
N GLY A 90 19.21 19.20 -24.98
CA GLY A 90 20.27 18.70 -25.87
C GLY A 90 19.72 18.00 -27.11
N GLU A 91 19.97 18.56 -28.30
CA GLU A 91 19.74 17.88 -29.58
C GLU A 91 20.50 16.55 -29.60
N SER A 92 19.77 15.44 -29.49
CA SER A 92 20.26 14.13 -29.92
C SER A 92 19.06 13.25 -30.29
N GLU A 93 18.79 13.22 -31.58
CA GLU A 93 18.04 12.16 -32.24
C GLU A 93 18.83 10.85 -32.11
N GLU A 94 18.49 10.01 -31.14
CA GLU A 94 18.57 8.53 -31.21
C GLU A 94 18.37 7.91 -29.82
N SER A 95 17.11 7.60 -29.48
CA SER A 95 16.70 6.37 -28.77
C SER A 95 15.23 6.51 -28.36
N GLY A 96 14.35 6.21 -29.31
CA GLY A 96 12.89 6.25 -29.14
C GLY A 96 12.34 5.18 -28.22
N HIS A 97 12.72 5.16 -26.94
CA HIS A 97 12.02 4.48 -25.85
C HIS A 97 11.69 5.51 -24.76
N HIS A 98 10.94 6.53 -25.18
CA HIS A 98 10.33 7.54 -24.35
C HIS A 98 9.61 6.88 -23.17
N LEU A 99 9.99 7.25 -21.94
CA LEU A 99 9.28 6.85 -20.73
C LEU A 99 7.80 7.16 -20.96
N GLY A 100 6.95 6.13 -20.96
CA GLY A 100 5.51 6.32 -21.10
C GLY A 100 5.03 7.39 -20.14
N PHE A 101 4.59 8.52 -20.70
CA PHE A 101 3.95 9.66 -20.06
C PHE A 101 4.38 9.89 -18.60
N VAL A 102 5.56 10.50 -18.38
CA VAL A 102 5.75 11.25 -17.13
C VAL A 102 4.63 12.27 -17.07
N SER A 103 3.82 12.24 -16.02
CA SER A 103 2.74 13.21 -15.87
C SER A 103 3.32 14.63 -15.87
N ALA A 104 2.74 15.53 -16.66
CA ALA A 104 3.10 16.95 -16.66
C ALA A 104 3.08 17.54 -15.24
N LEU A 105 2.18 17.03 -14.38
CA LEU A 105 2.10 17.43 -12.99
C LEU A 105 3.33 17.02 -12.17
N ALA A 106 3.90 15.84 -12.43
CA ALA A 106 5.14 15.40 -11.79
C ALA A 106 6.32 16.29 -12.20
N HIS A 107 6.39 16.64 -13.49
CA HIS A 107 7.42 17.49 -14.04
C HIS A 107 7.34 18.92 -13.46
N GLN A 108 6.13 19.51 -13.47
CA GLN A 108 5.90 20.83 -12.91
C GLN A 108 6.21 20.90 -11.41
N PHE A 109 5.76 19.90 -10.64
CA PHE A 109 6.05 19.83 -9.21
C PHE A 109 7.56 19.79 -8.94
N MET A 110 8.28 18.90 -9.62
CA MET A 110 9.73 18.80 -9.44
C MET A 110 10.46 20.06 -9.86
N LYS A 111 10.09 20.66 -10.99
CA LYS A 111 10.71 21.93 -11.44
C LYS A 111 10.55 23.02 -10.38
N HIS A 112 9.32 23.21 -9.88
CA HIS A 112 9.05 24.19 -8.82
C HIS A 112 9.90 23.91 -7.57
N LYS A 113 10.02 22.64 -7.16
CA LYS A 113 10.84 22.27 -6.01
C LYS A 113 12.32 22.56 -6.23
N LEU A 114 12.88 22.25 -7.39
CA LEU A 114 14.28 22.52 -7.67
C LEU A 114 14.59 24.02 -7.70
N ASP A 115 13.63 24.84 -8.15
CA ASP A 115 13.75 26.30 -8.13
C ASP A 115 13.72 26.88 -6.68
N GLU A 116 13.21 26.15 -5.68
CA GLU A 116 13.21 26.55 -4.26
C GLU A 116 14.57 26.36 -3.57
N PHE A 117 15.45 25.50 -4.09
CA PHE A 117 16.72 25.15 -3.45
C PHE A 117 17.91 25.85 -4.12
N GLU A 118 18.79 26.46 -3.31
CA GLU A 118 20.05 27.04 -3.81
C GLU A 118 20.99 25.96 -4.36
N ASP A 119 21.02 24.78 -3.72
CA ASP A 119 21.74 23.59 -4.20
C ASP A 119 20.76 22.41 -4.39
N ALA A 120 20.23 22.31 -5.61
CA ALA A 120 19.38 21.22 -6.04
C ALA A 120 20.01 19.82 -5.83
N ASN A 121 21.35 19.72 -5.77
CA ASN A 121 22.01 18.44 -5.58
C ASN A 121 21.84 17.89 -4.17
N ASP A 122 21.73 18.75 -3.14
CA ASP A 122 21.54 18.28 -1.77
C ASP A 122 20.13 17.69 -1.59
N TYR A 123 19.11 18.38 -2.13
CA TYR A 123 17.73 17.87 -2.19
C TYR A 123 17.64 16.54 -2.94
N LEU A 124 18.34 16.42 -4.08
CA LEU A 124 18.27 15.23 -4.94
C LEU A 124 19.25 14.13 -4.55
N LYS A 125 20.18 14.36 -3.62
CA LYS A 125 21.22 13.40 -3.25
C LYS A 125 20.68 11.99 -2.97
N PRO A 126 19.59 11.80 -2.19
CA PRO A 126 18.97 10.49 -1.99
C PRO A 126 18.58 9.75 -3.28
N ALA A 127 18.15 10.50 -4.30
CA ALA A 127 17.79 9.96 -5.59
C ALA A 127 19.03 9.70 -6.46
N LEU A 128 19.95 10.66 -6.55
CA LEU A 128 21.13 10.60 -7.43
C LEU A 128 22.06 9.42 -7.09
N GLU A 129 22.18 9.09 -5.80
CA GLU A 129 22.99 7.96 -5.31
C GLU A 129 22.39 6.59 -5.65
N MET A 130 21.13 6.51 -6.08
CA MET A 130 20.50 5.22 -6.39
C MET A 130 21.07 4.59 -7.66
N PRO A 131 21.44 3.30 -7.64
CA PRO A 131 21.78 2.58 -8.87
C PRO A 131 20.52 2.35 -9.70
N VAL A 132 20.52 2.81 -10.96
CA VAL A 132 19.47 2.57 -11.95
C VAL A 132 20.17 2.07 -13.21
N SER A 133 19.93 0.81 -13.58
CA SER A 133 20.50 0.19 -14.78
C SER A 133 19.66 0.44 -16.04
N GLY A 134 18.41 0.87 -15.88
CA GLY A 134 17.58 1.36 -16.97
C GLY A 134 16.24 1.95 -16.52
N HIS A 135 15.64 2.77 -17.40
CA HIS A 135 14.36 3.44 -17.16
C HIS A 135 13.19 2.48 -16.87
N HIS A 136 13.28 1.24 -17.34
CA HIS A 136 12.25 0.23 -17.11
C HIS A 136 12.12 -0.21 -15.64
N GLU A 137 13.14 0.02 -14.80
CA GLU A 137 13.10 -0.32 -13.37
C GLU A 137 12.08 0.49 -12.57
N VAL A 138 11.75 1.70 -13.05
CA VAL A 138 10.84 2.61 -12.34
C VAL A 138 9.39 2.43 -12.73
N TYR A 139 9.09 1.55 -13.70
CA TYR A 139 7.73 1.26 -14.12
C TYR A 139 6.88 0.63 -13.01
N ALA A 140 5.62 1.06 -12.92
CA ALA A 140 4.67 0.52 -11.96
C ALA A 140 4.44 -0.98 -12.25
N GLY A 141 4.24 -1.78 -11.21
CA GLY A 141 3.94 -3.21 -11.37
C GLY A 141 5.12 -4.10 -11.79
N LYS A 142 6.25 -3.56 -12.29
CA LYS A 142 7.47 -4.35 -12.44
C LYS A 142 8.04 -4.68 -11.06
N VAL A 143 7.85 -5.93 -10.67
CA VAL A 143 8.65 -6.59 -9.64
C VAL A 143 10.03 -6.79 -10.25
N ALA A 144 11.10 -6.47 -9.51
CA ALA A 144 12.43 -6.87 -9.95
C ALA A 144 12.39 -8.38 -10.21
N GLU A 145 12.91 -8.85 -11.35
CA GLU A 145 13.06 -10.28 -11.67
C GLU A 145 13.70 -11.09 -10.52
N SER A 146 14.35 -10.41 -9.57
CA SER A 146 15.00 -10.98 -8.38
C SER A 146 14.14 -11.14 -7.13
N VAL A 147 12.82 -10.84 -7.14
CA VAL A 147 11.92 -11.32 -6.06
C VAL A 147 11.30 -12.66 -6.48
N VAL A 148 12.12 -13.54 -7.06
CA VAL A 148 11.95 -14.96 -6.80
C VAL A 148 11.93 -15.07 -5.28
N PHE A 149 10.83 -15.55 -4.70
CA PHE A 149 10.84 -16.00 -3.31
C PHE A 149 11.97 -17.02 -3.23
N LYS A 150 13.16 -16.57 -2.82
CA LYS A 150 14.27 -17.48 -2.51
C LYS A 150 13.66 -18.50 -1.56
N ASP A 151 14.04 -19.77 -1.68
CA ASP A 151 13.53 -20.93 -0.93
C ASP A 151 13.53 -20.81 0.61
N ARG A 152 13.86 -19.63 1.15
CA ARG A 152 14.02 -19.29 2.55
C ARG A 152 12.80 -18.62 3.19
N GLY A 153 11.72 -18.39 2.44
CA GLY A 153 10.56 -17.64 2.93
C GLY A 153 9.23 -18.38 2.80
N VAL A 154 8.36 -18.19 3.78
CA VAL A 154 6.93 -18.55 3.74
C VAL A 154 6.12 -17.28 3.93
N LEU A 155 5.28 -16.93 2.95
CA LEU A 155 4.38 -15.78 3.00
C LEU A 155 2.93 -16.27 3.15
N LEU A 156 2.27 -15.78 4.19
CA LEU A 156 0.82 -15.93 4.38
C LEU A 156 0.17 -14.57 4.09
N SER A 157 -0.71 -14.53 3.10
CA SER A 157 -1.49 -13.34 2.75
C SER A 157 -2.85 -13.35 3.45
N GLY A 158 -3.41 -12.17 3.73
CA GLY A 158 -4.74 -12.04 4.35
C GLY A 158 -5.90 -12.47 3.44
N CYS A 159 -5.73 -12.37 2.12
CA CYS A 159 -6.74 -12.65 1.11
C CYS A 159 -6.08 -12.93 -0.25
N GLN A 160 -6.86 -13.38 -1.23
CA GLN A 160 -6.44 -13.41 -2.63
C GLN A 160 -6.39 -11.99 -3.22
N SER A 161 -5.71 -11.81 -4.36
CA SER A 161 -5.55 -10.49 -5.00
C SER A 161 -6.84 -9.88 -5.53
N ASP A 162 -7.87 -10.70 -5.79
CA ASP A 162 -9.22 -10.31 -6.19
C ASP A 162 -10.15 -10.04 -4.99
N GLN A 163 -9.62 -10.05 -3.76
CA GLN A 163 -10.37 -9.93 -2.52
C GLN A 163 -9.80 -8.86 -1.60
N THR A 164 -10.50 -8.59 -0.51
CA THR A 164 -10.07 -7.65 0.53
C THR A 164 -9.95 -8.36 1.88
N SER A 165 -8.89 -8.04 2.61
CA SER A 165 -8.73 -8.43 4.02
C SER A 165 -9.54 -7.51 4.93
N ALA A 166 -10.03 -8.05 6.05
CA ALA A 166 -10.99 -7.39 6.92
C ALA A 166 -10.42 -7.02 8.30
N ASP A 167 -10.73 -5.81 8.75
CA ASP A 167 -10.75 -5.44 10.17
C ASP A 167 -12.18 -5.60 10.69
N ALA A 168 -12.35 -6.38 11.75
CA ALA A 168 -13.65 -6.74 12.30
C ALA A 168 -13.82 -6.20 13.71
N ASN A 169 -15.02 -5.69 13.99
CA ASN A 169 -15.48 -5.30 15.32
C ASN A 169 -16.94 -5.77 15.49
N PRO A 170 -17.16 -7.08 15.77
CA PRO A 170 -18.50 -7.63 15.89
C PRO A 170 -19.29 -7.10 17.10
N SER A 171 -18.61 -6.79 18.22
CA SER A 171 -19.24 -6.32 19.46
C SER A 171 -19.56 -4.81 19.44
N GLY A 172 -18.92 -4.05 18.55
CA GLY A 172 -18.99 -2.59 18.52
C GLY A 172 -17.99 -1.93 19.49
N ASP A 173 -17.35 -2.68 20.38
CA ASP A 173 -16.30 -2.17 21.25
C ASP A 173 -14.96 -2.10 20.49
N LYS A 174 -14.39 -0.90 20.41
CA LYS A 174 -13.11 -0.67 19.75
C LYS A 174 -11.97 -1.46 20.40
N ALA A 175 -12.06 -1.75 21.70
CA ALA A 175 -11.04 -2.54 22.42
C ALA A 175 -11.03 -4.01 21.99
N GLU A 176 -12.11 -4.49 21.38
CA GLU A 176 -12.28 -5.88 20.93
C GLU A 176 -12.13 -6.02 19.40
N ALA A 177 -11.71 -4.96 18.71
CA ALA A 177 -11.48 -4.99 17.27
C ALA A 177 -10.25 -5.85 16.92
N TYR A 178 -10.33 -6.58 15.81
CA TYR A 178 -9.25 -7.46 15.36
C TYR A 178 -9.14 -7.55 13.84
N GLY A 179 -7.94 -7.88 13.34
CA GLY A 179 -7.76 -8.30 11.95
C GLY A 179 -8.26 -9.73 11.76
N ALA A 180 -9.22 -9.95 10.84
CA ALA A 180 -9.92 -11.23 10.72
C ALA A 180 -8.99 -12.43 10.47
N MET A 181 -7.99 -12.29 9.57
CA MET A 181 -7.04 -13.38 9.29
C MET A 181 -6.13 -13.67 10.49
N SER A 182 -5.63 -12.63 11.17
CA SER A 182 -4.75 -12.79 12.33
C SER A 182 -5.48 -13.42 13.52
N ASN A 183 -6.73 -13.02 13.77
CA ASN A 183 -7.57 -13.63 14.79
C ASN A 183 -7.88 -15.11 14.48
N ALA A 184 -8.26 -15.41 13.23
CA ALA A 184 -8.49 -16.80 12.81
C ALA A 184 -7.24 -17.67 12.96
N LEU A 185 -6.05 -17.13 12.67
CA LEU A 185 -4.77 -17.81 12.89
C LEU A 185 -4.54 -18.10 14.38
N GLN A 186 -4.76 -17.13 15.26
CA GLN A 186 -4.65 -17.35 16.71
C GLN A 186 -5.63 -18.41 17.21
N MET A 187 -6.87 -18.42 16.72
CA MET A 187 -7.85 -19.44 17.08
C MET A 187 -7.44 -20.85 16.63
N VAL A 188 -6.87 -21.01 15.44
CA VAL A 188 -6.38 -22.31 14.97
C VAL A 188 -5.24 -22.80 15.85
N LEU A 189 -4.27 -21.93 16.14
CA LEU A 189 -3.13 -22.28 16.99
C LEU A 189 -3.55 -22.61 18.43
N ALA A 190 -4.50 -21.87 19.01
CA ALA A 190 -4.99 -22.13 20.36
C ALA A 190 -5.72 -23.47 20.49
N ASN A 191 -6.39 -23.94 19.42
CA ASN A 191 -7.13 -25.20 19.41
C ASN A 191 -6.28 -26.40 18.99
N ASN A 192 -5.14 -26.18 18.35
CA ASN A 192 -4.26 -27.24 17.89
C ASN A 192 -3.17 -27.57 18.93
N LYS A 193 -3.19 -28.80 19.45
CA LYS A 193 -2.26 -29.25 20.50
C LYS A 193 -1.01 -29.97 19.97
N GLY A 194 -0.94 -30.22 18.67
CA GLY A 194 0.16 -30.96 18.03
C GLY A 194 0.88 -30.16 16.95
N PRO A 195 1.86 -30.77 16.27
CA PRO A 195 2.46 -30.20 15.08
C PRO A 195 1.43 -29.83 14.01
N ILE A 196 1.64 -28.71 13.32
CA ILE A 196 0.84 -28.28 12.17
C ILE A 196 1.76 -27.76 11.08
N THR A 197 1.53 -28.19 9.85
CA THR A 197 2.29 -27.71 8.70
C THR A 197 1.80 -26.34 8.23
N ASN A 198 2.60 -25.62 7.45
CA ASN A 198 2.18 -24.34 6.85
C ASN A 198 0.90 -24.48 5.99
N TYR A 199 0.81 -25.57 5.23
CA TYR A 199 -0.36 -25.87 4.41
C TYR A 199 -1.61 -26.14 5.26
N GLU A 200 -1.50 -26.96 6.30
CA GLU A 200 -2.61 -27.26 7.20
C GLU A 200 -3.08 -26.01 7.94
N LEU A 201 -2.15 -25.18 8.44
CA LEU A 201 -2.47 -23.94 9.13
C LEU A 201 -3.33 -23.02 8.25
N VAL A 202 -2.90 -22.73 7.02
CA VAL A 202 -3.67 -21.86 6.11
C VAL A 202 -5.01 -22.49 5.73
N THR A 203 -5.07 -23.82 5.61
CA THR A 203 -6.31 -24.55 5.31
C THR A 203 -7.32 -24.43 6.45
N GLU A 204 -6.90 -24.61 7.70
CA GLU A 204 -7.77 -24.46 8.87
C GLU A 204 -8.19 -23.00 9.07
N VAL A 205 -7.30 -22.04 8.85
CA VAL A 205 -7.63 -20.60 8.93
C VAL A 205 -8.75 -20.25 7.92
N ARG A 206 -8.69 -20.77 6.69
CA ARG A 206 -9.76 -20.58 5.71
C ARG A 206 -11.11 -21.15 6.19
N LYS A 207 -11.10 -22.31 6.84
CA LYS A 207 -12.31 -22.93 7.40
C LYS A 207 -12.91 -22.08 8.52
N VAL A 208 -12.08 -21.57 9.43
CA VAL A 208 -12.50 -20.66 10.51
C VAL A 208 -13.14 -19.41 9.93
N LEU A 209 -12.47 -18.74 8.99
CA LEU A 209 -12.99 -17.51 8.36
C LEU A 209 -14.32 -17.74 7.67
N LYS A 210 -14.44 -18.83 6.89
CA LYS A 210 -15.70 -19.20 6.22
C LYS A 210 -16.82 -19.45 7.24
N LYS A 211 -16.53 -20.16 8.34
CA LYS A 211 -17.50 -20.43 9.40
C LYS A 211 -17.97 -19.14 10.10
N GLN A 212 -17.09 -18.15 10.21
CA GLN A 212 -17.41 -16.82 10.77
C GLN A 212 -18.09 -15.90 9.76
N GLY A 213 -18.33 -16.35 8.52
CA GLY A 213 -19.01 -15.56 7.50
C GLY A 213 -18.12 -14.61 6.71
N PHE A 214 -16.79 -14.66 6.83
CA PHE A 214 -15.88 -13.85 6.01
C PHE A 214 -15.65 -14.48 4.63
N SER A 215 -15.66 -13.66 3.58
CA SER A 215 -15.39 -14.09 2.20
C SER A 215 -13.91 -14.16 1.83
N GLN A 216 -13.04 -13.53 2.63
CA GLN A 216 -11.59 -13.48 2.37
C GLN A 216 -10.96 -14.89 2.46
N ARG A 217 -10.03 -15.18 1.56
CA ARG A 217 -9.33 -16.48 1.48
C ARG A 217 -7.82 -16.28 1.57
N PRO A 218 -7.21 -16.46 2.76
CA PRO A 218 -5.77 -16.35 2.93
C PRO A 218 -4.99 -17.24 1.96
N GLY A 219 -3.89 -16.75 1.40
CA GLY A 219 -3.02 -17.49 0.48
C GLY A 219 -1.69 -17.90 1.15
N LEU A 220 -1.12 -19.03 0.73
CA LEU A 220 0.20 -19.51 1.11
C LEU A 220 1.13 -19.42 -0.10
N TYR A 221 2.27 -18.74 0.05
CA TYR A 221 3.30 -18.64 -0.98
C TYR A 221 4.65 -19.03 -0.39
N CYS A 222 5.17 -20.17 -0.83
CA CYS A 222 6.44 -20.72 -0.39
C CYS A 222 6.95 -21.75 -1.40
N ALA A 223 8.18 -22.21 -1.21
CA ALA A 223 8.69 -23.40 -1.89
C ALA A 223 7.91 -24.67 -1.49
N ASP A 224 7.89 -25.68 -2.36
CA ASP A 224 7.10 -26.91 -2.16
C ASP A 224 7.43 -27.64 -0.85
N HIS A 225 8.71 -27.71 -0.48
CA HIS A 225 9.14 -28.36 0.76
C HIS A 225 8.65 -27.60 2.00
N ASN A 226 8.53 -26.27 1.92
CA ASN A 226 8.07 -25.45 3.03
C ASN A 226 6.57 -25.57 3.29
N ALA A 227 5.76 -25.97 2.29
CA ALA A 227 4.33 -26.18 2.49
C ALA A 227 4.06 -27.30 3.52
N ARG A 228 4.92 -28.33 3.54
CA ARG A 228 4.86 -29.48 4.46
C ARG A 228 5.78 -29.34 5.68
N ALA A 229 6.57 -28.27 5.76
CA ALA A 229 7.35 -27.97 6.94
C ALA A 229 6.43 -27.52 8.09
N HIS A 230 6.92 -27.68 9.32
CA HIS A 230 6.21 -27.23 10.51
C HIS A 230 6.07 -25.71 10.47
N SER A 231 4.92 -25.21 10.91
CA SER A 231 4.66 -23.78 10.97
C SER A 231 5.50 -23.11 12.07
N ILE A 232 6.20 -22.04 11.73
CA ILE A 232 7.01 -21.17 12.61
C ILE A 232 8.29 -21.83 13.15
N CYS A 233 8.21 -22.91 13.93
CA CYS A 233 9.36 -23.60 14.50
C CYS A 233 9.12 -25.09 14.75
#